data_AF-A0A3M1SVX7-F1
#
_entry.id   AF-A0A3M1SVX7-F1
#
_cell.length_a   1.000
_cell.length_b   1.000
_cell.length_c   1.000
_cell.angle_alpha   90.00
_cell.angle_beta   90.00
_cell.angle_gamma   90.00
#
_symmetry.space_group_name_H-M   'P 1'
#
loop_
_entity.id
_entity.type
_entity.pdbx_description
1 polymer ?
#
loop_
_entity_poly.entity_id
_entity_poly.type
_entity_poly.pdbx_seq_one_letter_code
_entity_poly.pdbx_strand_id
1 'polypeptide(L)'
;VGMLLEILLSLLPIGLMQTYQSVSVGYWSARSPEFMQTDAMQLLRWMRMIGDTIFGAGAIVFVYFTLDLIFIKKKPQGLQQASLEIEAA
;
A
#
# COMPACT_ATOMS: atom_id res chain seq x y z
N VAL A 1 0.02 6.91 -5.02
CA VAL A 1 -0.44 7.83 -3.95
C VAL A 1 -0.08 7.30 -2.58
N GLY A 2 -0.53 6.09 -2.19
CA GLY A 2 -0.21 5.49 -0.88
C GLY A 2 1.28 5.52 -0.51
N MET A 3 2.18 4.99 -1.36
CA MET A 3 3.63 5.02 -1.08
C MET A 3 4.20 6.44 -0.90
N LEU A 4 3.73 7.41 -1.68
CA LEU A 4 4.20 8.79 -1.57
C LEU A 4 3.76 9.40 -0.23
N LEU A 5 2.57 9.03 0.23
CA LEU A 5 2.00 9.45 1.51
C LEU A 5 2.77 8.87 2.71
N GLU A 6 3.16 7.59 2.65
CA GLU A 6 4.01 6.93 3.66
C GLU A 6 5.38 7.62 3.79
N ILE A 7 6.00 7.92 2.64
CA ILE A 7 7.32 8.55 2.61
C ILE A 7 7.27 9.94 3.24
N LEU A 8 6.31 10.77 2.85
CA LEU A 8 6.24 12.15 3.30
C LEU A 8 5.79 12.29 4.76
N LEU A 9 4.82 11.49 5.21
CA LEU A 9 4.22 11.65 6.54
C LEU A 9 4.98 10.92 7.65
N SER A 10 5.72 9.86 7.32
CA SER A 10 6.37 9.01 8.33
C SER A 10 7.87 8.85 8.08
N LEU A 11 8.28 8.28 6.95
CA LEU A 11 9.68 7.87 6.76
C LEU A 11 10.64 9.06 6.68
N LEU A 12 10.27 10.12 5.95
CA LEU A 12 11.08 11.32 5.81
C LEU A 12 11.27 12.06 7.15
N PRO A 13 10.21 12.42 7.91
CA PRO A 13 10.39 13.10 9.19
C PRO A 13 11.12 12.25 10.23
N ILE A 14 10.86 10.94 10.30
CA ILE A 14 11.62 10.03 11.19
C ILE A 14 13.09 10.00 10.79
N GLY A 15 13.38 9.89 9.49
CA GLY A 15 14.74 9.87 8.96
C GLY A 15 15.50 11.16 9.27
N LEU A 16 14.89 12.32 9.06
CA LEU A 16 15.49 13.62 9.38
C LEU A 16 15.81 13.76 10.87
N MET A 17 14.88 13.35 11.75
CA MET A 17 15.11 13.37 13.20
C MET A 17 16.23 12.40 13.60
N GLN A 18 16.28 11.19 13.02
CA GLN A 18 17.36 10.23 13.26
C GLN A 18 18.72 10.76 12.77
N THR A 19 18.78 11.39 11.60
CA THR A 19 20.01 12.00 11.08
C THR A 19 20.47 13.14 11.97
N TYR A 20 19.57 14.03 12.39
CA TYR A 20 19.88 15.11 13.31
C TYR A 20 20.49 14.58 14.62
N GLN A 21 19.82 13.61 15.26
CA GLN A 21 20.34 13.02 16.50
C GLN A 21 21.68 12.30 16.31
N SER A 22 21.85 11.62 15.16
CA SER A 22 23.11 10.94 14.83
C SER A 22 24.26 11.92 14.69
N VAL A 23 24.01 13.14 14.20
CA VAL A 23 25.04 14.19 14.07
C VAL A 23 25.30 14.88 15.40
N SER A 24 24.27 15.16 16.20
CA SER A 24 24.42 15.91 17.45
C SER A 24 24.97 15.09 18.61
N VAL A 25 24.54 13.83 18.75
CA VAL A 25 24.86 12.99 19.93
C VAL A 25 25.65 11.73 19.54
N GLY A 26 25.62 11.37 18.26
CA GLY A 26 26.28 10.19 17.71
C GLY A 26 25.28 9.11 17.30
N TYR A 27 25.71 8.22 16.41
CA TYR A 27 24.86 7.21 15.79
C TYR A 27 24.18 6.25 16.79
N TRP A 28 24.86 5.96 17.89
CA TRP A 28 24.35 5.10 18.96
C TRP A 28 23.08 5.69 19.61
N SER A 29 23.01 7.01 19.74
CA SER A 29 21.88 7.71 20.34
C SER A 29 20.66 7.72 19.41
N ALA A 30 20.87 7.89 18.10
CA ALA A 30 19.78 7.84 17.11
C ALA A 30 19.07 6.48 17.01
N ARG A 31 19.71 5.40 17.48
CA ARG A 31 19.11 4.06 17.58
C ARG A 31 18.73 3.65 19.00
N SER A 32 18.92 4.54 19.96
CA SER A 32 18.65 4.26 21.37
C SER A 32 17.14 4.07 21.61
N PRO A 33 16.74 3.19 22.54
CA PRO A 33 15.34 3.02 22.93
C PRO A 33 14.71 4.32 23.41
N GLU A 34 15.49 5.16 24.11
CA GLU A 34 15.05 6.42 24.68
C GLU A 34 14.59 7.41 23.60
N PHE A 35 15.29 7.45 22.47
CA PHE A 35 14.90 8.28 21.33
C PHE A 35 13.74 7.68 20.53
N MET A 36 13.78 6.37 20.28
CA MET A 36 12.78 5.68 19.46
C MET A 36 11.40 5.52 20.12
N GLN A 37 11.36 5.57 21.46
CA GLN A 37 10.13 5.51 22.25
C GLN A 37 9.53 6.88 22.55
N THR A 38 10.14 7.98 22.11
CA THR A 38 9.55 9.32 22.27
C THR A 38 8.18 9.43 21.62
N ASP A 39 7.30 10.25 22.21
CA ASP A 39 5.92 10.44 21.74
C ASP A 39 5.87 10.91 20.28
N ALA A 40 6.82 11.75 19.86
CA ALA A 40 6.95 12.19 18.47
C ALA A 40 7.24 11.03 17.51
N MET A 41 8.17 10.13 17.86
CA MET A 41 8.48 8.96 17.05
C MET A 41 7.31 7.99 16.97
N GLN A 42 6.57 7.82 18.06
CA GLN A 42 5.37 6.99 18.08
C GLN A 42 4.26 7.59 17.21
N LEU A 43 4.03 8.90 17.29
CA LEU A 43 3.04 9.59 16.46
C LEU A 43 3.37 9.45 14.97
N LEU A 44 4.63 9.66 14.57
CA LEU A 44 5.08 9.48 13.19
C LEU A 44 4.95 8.02 12.71
N ARG A 45 5.12 7.05 13.62
CA ARG A 45 4.92 5.62 13.33
C ARG A 45 3.44 5.30 13.10
N TRP A 46 2.55 5.87 13.90
CA TRP A 46 1.10 5.74 13.75
C TRP A 46 0.60 6.40 12.47
N MET A 47 1.14 7.56 12.10
CA MET A 47 0.83 8.22 10.82
C MET A 47 1.10 7.32 9.61
N ARG A 48 2.06 6.40 9.70
CA ARG A 48 2.37 5.44 8.63
C ARG A 48 1.20 4.51 8.30
N MET A 49 0.38 4.16 9.30
CA MET A 49 -0.77 3.27 9.13
C MET A 49 -1.77 3.81 8.09
N ILE A 50 -1.91 5.14 8.01
CA ILE A 50 -2.81 5.80 7.06
C ILE A 50 -2.33 5.58 5.62
N GLY A 51 -1.01 5.74 5.39
CA GLY A 51 -0.39 5.51 4.09
C GLY A 51 -0.47 4.03 3.68
N ASP A 52 -0.08 3.14 4.60
CA ASP A 52 -0.08 1.68 4.40
C ASP A 52 -1.51 1.18 4.06
N THR A 53 -2.55 1.75 4.67
CA THR A 53 -3.95 1.38 4.40
C THR A 53 -4.40 1.78 3.00
N ILE A 54 -4.07 3.00 2.55
CA ILE A 54 -4.41 3.49 1.21
C ILE A 54 -3.66 2.68 0.14
N PHE A 55 -2.37 2.39 0.39
CA PHE A 55 -1.57 1.58 -0.52
C PHE A 55 -2.10 0.13 -0.60
N GLY A 56 -2.39 -0.48 0.54
CA GLY A 56 -2.93 -1.84 0.63
C GLY A 56 -4.30 -1.97 -0.04
N ALA A 57 -5.20 -1.03 0.18
CA ALA A 57 -6.51 -1.01 -0.50
C ALA A 57 -6.36 -0.95 -2.02
N GLY A 58 -5.45 -0.09 -2.53
CA GLY A 58 -5.16 -0.01 -3.96
C GLY A 58 -4.60 -1.32 -4.52
N ALA A 59 -3.71 -2.00 -3.78
CA ALA A 59 -3.16 -3.28 -4.19
C ALA A 59 -4.24 -4.38 -4.27
N ILE A 60 -5.17 -4.43 -3.31
CA ILE A 60 -6.27 -5.41 -3.31
C ILE A 60 -7.16 -5.21 -4.54
N VAL A 61 -7.56 -3.97 -4.84
CA VAL A 61 -8.38 -3.65 -6.02
C VAL A 61 -7.65 -4.05 -7.30
N PHE A 62 -6.35 -3.79 -7.38
CA PHE A 62 -5.53 -4.15 -8.54
C PHE A 62 -5.42 -5.67 -8.74
N VAL A 63 -5.21 -6.42 -7.66
CA VAL A 63 -5.18 -7.89 -7.70
C VAL A 63 -6.53 -8.45 -8.11
N TYR A 64 -7.62 -7.96 -7.52
CA TYR A 64 -8.97 -8.38 -7.90
C TYR A 64 -9.26 -8.14 -9.39
N PHE A 65 -8.93 -6.95 -9.91
CA PHE A 65 -9.07 -6.63 -11.34
C PHE A 65 -8.24 -7.57 -12.23
N THR A 66 -7.01 -7.89 -11.81
CA THR A 66 -6.14 -8.79 -12.58
C THR A 66 -6.69 -10.22 -12.60
N LEU A 67 -7.20 -10.70 -11.47
CA LEU A 67 -7.85 -12.02 -11.38
C LEU A 67 -9.10 -12.06 -12.26
N ASP A 68 -9.95 -11.04 -12.20
CA ASP A 68 -11.16 -10.93 -13.04
C ASP A 68 -10.83 -11.05 -14.53
N LEU A 69 -9.78 -10.33 -14.99
CA LEU A 69 -9.33 -10.35 -16.37
C LEU A 69 -8.80 -11.73 -16.81
N ILE A 70 -8.10 -12.44 -15.93
CA ILE A 70 -7.50 -13.75 -16.24
C ILE A 70 -8.57 -14.84 -16.25
N PHE A 71 -9.54 -14.79 -15.34
CA PHE A 71 -10.49 -15.90 -15.12
C PHE A 71 -11.82 -15.76 -15.89
N ILE A 72 -12.20 -14.56 -16.36
CA ILE A 72 -13.41 -14.39 -17.18
C ILE A 72 -13.11 -14.67 -18.67
N LYS A 73 -13.32 -15.92 -19.10
CA LYS A 73 -13.58 -16.21 -20.52
C LYS A 73 -15.04 -15.87 -20.84
N LYS A 74 -15.29 -14.72 -21.46
CA LYS A 74 -16.61 -14.47 -22.08
C LYS A 74 -16.87 -15.53 -23.14
N LYS A 75 -18.00 -16.26 -23.05
CA LYS A 75 -18.43 -17.17 -24.13
C LYS A 75 -18.56 -16.36 -25.43
N PRO A 76 -18.02 -16.84 -26.55
CA PRO A 76 -18.15 -16.14 -27.84
C PRO A 76 -19.63 -15.97 -28.18
N GLN A 77 -20.07 -14.73 -28.44
CA GLN A 77 -21.47 -14.37 -28.68
C GLN A 77 -22.12 -15.20 -29.80
N GLY A 78 -21.36 -15.61 -30.82
CA GLY A 78 -21.87 -16.45 -31.90
C GLY A 78 -22.25 -17.88 -31.47
N LEU A 79 -21.60 -18.46 -30.47
CA LEU A 79 -21.98 -19.77 -29.93
C LEU A 79 -23.24 -19.67 -29.06
N GLN A 80 -23.46 -18.51 -28.45
CA GLN A 80 -24.68 -18.23 -27.69
C GLN A 80 -25.89 -18.04 -28.61
N GLN A 81 -25.71 -17.36 -29.75
CA GLN A 81 -26.76 -17.21 -30.76
C GLN A 81 -27.09 -18.55 -31.43
N ALA A 82 -26.08 -19.33 -31.81
CA ALA A 82 -26.30 -20.64 -32.42
C ALA A 82 -27.02 -21.63 -31.48
N SER A 83 -26.74 -21.59 -30.17
CA SER A 83 -27.47 -22.44 -29.20
C SER A 83 -28.91 -21.97 -28.99
N LEU A 84 -29.19 -20.66 -29.03
CA LEU A 84 -30.54 -20.12 -28.95
C LEU A 84 -31.37 -20.44 -30.20
N GLU A 85 -30.78 -20.43 -31.39
CA GLU A 85 -31.48 -20.83 -32.62
C GLU A 85 -31.80 -22.33 -32.63
N ILE A 86 -30.92 -23.17 -32.09
CA ILE A 86 -31.15 -24.63 -31.96
C ILE A 86 -32.23 -24.95 -30.92
N GLU A 87 -32.35 -24.15 -29.85
CA GLU A 87 -33.36 -24.34 -28.80
C GLU A 87 -34.73 -23.76 -29.17
N ALA A 88 -34.78 -22.83 -30.13
CA ALA A 88 -36.00 -22.21 -30.65
C ALA A 88 -36.60 -22.94 -31.87
N ALA A 89 -35.92 -23.96 -32.41
CA ALA A 89 -36.34 -24.77 -33.57
C ALA A 89 -36.92 -26.12 -33.14
#